data_AF-A0A5E4IZL4-F1
#
_entry.id   AF-A0A5E4IZL4-F1
#
_cell.length_a   1.000
_cell.length_b   1.000
_cell.length_c   1.000
_cell.angle_alpha   90.00
_cell.angle_beta   90.00
_cell.angle_gamma   90.00
#
_symmetry.space_group_name_H-M   'P 1'
#
loop_
_entity.id
_entity.type
_entity.pdbx_description
1 polymer ?
#
loop_
_entity_poly.entity_id
_entity_poly.type
_entity_poly.pdbx_seq_one_letter_code
_entity_poly.pdbx_strand_id
1 'polypeptide(L)'
;MTGSDEDLAGFLRSFGFKEDELFGIQDEINAFRSIPGTTIERYLSRIINTIDDDDRPAFLKGVMAGVAIKSAADALSEPDLTDDEIRIDEEIERLKSSK
;
A
#
# COMPACT_ATOMS: atom_id res chain seq x y z
N MET A 1 5.04 -8.29 9.50
CA MET A 1 4.53 -7.28 8.54
C MET A 1 5.54 -7.18 7.41
N THR A 2 5.48 -8.07 6.42
CA THR A 2 6.53 -8.12 5.35
C THR A 2 6.01 -8.53 3.97
N GLY A 3 4.81 -9.10 3.84
CA GLY A 3 4.29 -9.57 2.54
C GLY A 3 3.78 -8.46 1.62
N SER A 4 3.03 -7.47 2.14
CA SER A 4 2.34 -6.48 1.31
C SER A 4 3.26 -5.47 0.62
N ASP A 5 4.34 -5.09 1.28
CA ASP A 5 5.24 -4.02 0.80
C ASP A 5 6.20 -4.57 -0.27
N GLU A 6 6.60 -5.83 -0.15
CA GLU A 6 7.44 -6.54 -1.13
C GLU A 6 6.66 -6.83 -2.42
N ASP A 7 5.38 -7.18 -2.30
CA ASP A 7 4.46 -7.35 -3.43
C ASP A 7 4.17 -6.04 -4.16
N LEU A 8 4.00 -4.92 -3.44
CA LEU A 8 3.79 -3.61 -4.05
C LEU A 8 5.03 -3.12 -4.79
N ALA A 9 6.22 -3.27 -4.21
CA ALA A 9 7.47 -2.92 -4.88
C ALA A 9 7.71 -3.79 -6.13
N GLY A 10 7.42 -5.10 -6.05
CA GLY A 10 7.43 -6.02 -7.19
C GLY A 10 6.47 -5.59 -8.31
N PHE A 11 5.24 -5.24 -7.93
CA PHE A 11 4.22 -4.74 -8.86
C PHE A 11 4.66 -3.45 -9.55
N LEU A 12 5.14 -2.45 -8.82
CA LEU A 12 5.58 -1.18 -9.40
C LEU A 12 6.80 -1.37 -10.31
N ARG A 13 7.76 -2.24 -9.96
CA ARG A 13 8.88 -2.59 -10.87
C ARG A 13 8.39 -3.15 -12.21
N SER A 14 7.29 -3.89 -12.25
CA SER A 14 6.72 -4.41 -13.51
C SER A 14 6.23 -3.31 -14.47
N PHE A 15 5.92 -2.12 -13.94
CA PHE A 15 5.58 -0.93 -14.73
C PHE A 15 6.80 -0.08 -15.12
N GLY A 16 8.02 -0.52 -14.77
CA GLY A 16 9.28 0.13 -15.15
C GLY A 16 9.81 1.14 -14.14
N PHE A 17 9.22 1.25 -12.94
CA PHE A 17 9.78 2.06 -11.85
C PHE A 17 11.08 1.43 -11.34
N LYS A 18 12.11 2.25 -11.14
CA LYS A 18 13.40 1.79 -10.62
C LYS A 18 13.36 1.61 -9.12
N GLU A 19 14.16 0.68 -8.62
CA GLU A 19 14.25 0.40 -7.19
C GLU A 19 14.66 1.65 -6.40
N ASP A 20 15.65 2.39 -6.91
CA ASP A 20 16.17 3.63 -6.33
C ASP A 20 15.09 4.72 -6.22
N GLU A 21 14.18 4.79 -7.20
CA GLU A 21 13.05 5.74 -7.22
C GLU A 21 12.03 5.37 -6.13
N LEU A 22 11.75 4.07 -5.97
CA LEU A 22 10.83 3.56 -4.95
C LEU A 22 11.39 3.75 -3.54
N PHE A 23 12.67 3.42 -3.33
CA PHE A 23 13.35 3.63 -2.04
C PHE A 23 13.43 5.11 -1.68
N GLY A 24 13.73 5.99 -2.65
CA GLY A 24 13.79 7.44 -2.42
C GLY A 24 12.46 8.00 -1.91
N ILE A 25 11.33 7.58 -2.50
CA ILE A 25 10.00 8.01 -2.05
C ILE A 25 9.69 7.45 -0.65
N GLN A 26 10.04 6.20 -0.39
CA GLN A 26 9.78 5.57 0.90
C GLN A 26 10.60 6.23 2.03
N ASP A 27 11.85 6.57 1.76
CA ASP A 27 12.72 7.31 2.67
C ASP A 27 12.18 8.72 2.93
N GLU A 28 11.70 9.43 1.91
CA GLU A 28 11.08 10.74 2.07
C GLU A 28 9.84 10.66 2.98
N ILE A 29 8.96 9.70 2.74
CA ILE A 29 7.75 9.49 3.56
C ILE A 29 8.12 9.14 5.00
N ASN A 30 9.10 8.26 5.21
CA ASN A 30 9.57 7.86 6.54
C ASN A 30 10.21 9.03 7.28
N ALA A 31 11.06 9.81 6.60
CA ALA A 31 11.64 11.02 7.14
C ALA A 31 10.55 12.02 7.54
N PHE A 32 9.52 12.18 6.71
CA PHE A 32 8.40 13.06 7.03
C PHE A 32 7.62 12.57 8.26
N ARG A 33 7.27 11.27 8.32
CA ARG A 33 6.60 10.66 9.50
C ARG A 33 7.40 10.79 10.80
N SER A 34 8.72 10.91 10.71
CA SER A 34 9.59 11.08 11.88
C SER A 34 9.53 12.48 12.51
N ILE A 35 8.97 13.48 11.82
CA ILE A 35 8.87 14.85 12.31
C ILE A 35 7.63 15.00 13.20
N PRO A 36 7.78 15.31 14.51
CA PRO A 36 6.64 15.47 15.40
C PRO A 36 5.66 16.56 14.94
N GLY A 37 4.37 16.26 14.95
CA GLY A 37 3.31 17.21 14.57
C GLY A 37 3.11 17.39 13.06
N THR A 38 3.82 16.64 12.23
CA THR A 38 3.52 16.57 10.80
C THR A 38 2.50 15.45 10.51
N THR A 39 1.60 15.73 9.58
CA THR A 39 0.54 14.80 9.14
C THR A 39 0.67 14.56 7.64
N ILE A 40 0.15 13.44 7.15
CA ILE A 40 0.08 13.17 5.69
C ILE A 40 -0.61 14.32 4.95
N GLU A 41 -1.63 14.94 5.55
CA GLU A 41 -2.29 16.12 5.00
C GLU A 41 -1.32 17.30 4.80
N ARG A 42 -0.44 17.57 5.78
CA ARG A 42 0.59 18.61 5.68
C ARG A 42 1.63 18.28 4.62
N TYR A 43 2.00 17.00 4.48
CA TYR A 43 2.90 16.53 3.41
C TYR A 43 2.31 16.77 2.03
N LEU A 44 1.07 16.32 1.80
CA LEU A 44 0.37 16.49 0.55
C LEU A 44 0.17 17.98 0.22
N SER A 45 -0.19 18.78 1.21
CA SER A 45 -0.33 20.23 1.03
C SER A 45 0.98 20.88 0.59
N ARG A 46 2.11 20.45 1.16
CA ARG A 46 3.43 20.92 0.74
C ARG A 46 3.71 20.55 -0.72
N ILE A 47 3.53 19.29 -1.09
CA ILE A 47 3.75 18.80 -2.46
C ILE A 47 2.89 19.59 -3.46
N ILE A 48 1.59 19.74 -3.18
CA ILE A 48 0.66 20.46 -4.06
C ILE A 48 1.08 21.92 -4.25
N ASN A 49 1.62 22.56 -3.20
CA ASN A 49 2.08 23.94 -3.27
C ASN A 49 3.45 24.12 -3.93
N THR A 50 4.19 23.03 -4.17
CA THR A 50 5.53 23.06 -4.80
C THR A 50 5.55 22.54 -6.23
N ILE A 51 4.46 21.91 -6.68
CA ILE A 51 4.34 21.42 -8.05
C ILE A 51 3.96 22.58 -8.96
N ASP A 52 4.62 22.66 -10.12
CA ASP A 52 4.27 23.61 -11.17
C ASP A 52 2.88 23.31 -11.73
N ASP A 53 2.12 24.36 -12.09
CA ASP A 53 0.73 24.22 -12.55
C ASP A 53 0.59 23.25 -13.74
N ASP A 54 1.60 23.20 -14.62
CA ASP A 54 1.65 22.31 -15.78
C ASP A 54 1.84 20.83 -15.40
N ASP A 55 2.48 20.55 -14.26
CA ASP A 55 2.74 19.21 -13.74
C ASP A 55 1.63 18.69 -12.81
N ARG A 56 0.81 19.60 -12.28
CA ARG A 56 -0.32 19.30 -11.39
C ARG A 56 -1.29 18.23 -11.95
N PRO A 57 -1.64 18.21 -13.25
CA PRO A 57 -2.47 17.14 -13.81
C PRO A 57 -1.81 15.76 -13.77
N ALA A 58 -0.49 15.67 -13.97
CA ALA A 58 0.25 14.41 -13.91
C ALA A 58 0.29 13.88 -12.48
N PHE A 59 0.55 14.76 -11.51
CA PHE A 59 0.48 14.41 -10.10
C PHE A 59 -0.89 13.86 -9.68
N LEU A 60 -1.98 14.55 -10.07
CA LEU A 60 -3.35 14.10 -9.74
C LEU A 60 -3.67 12.73 -10.35
N LYS A 61 -3.24 12.47 -11.60
CA LYS A 61 -3.38 11.14 -12.23
C LYS A 61 -2.61 10.08 -11.45
N GLY A 62 -1.40 10.39 -10.99
CA GLY A 62 -0.59 9.50 -10.16
C GLY A 62 -1.27 9.14 -8.84
N VAL A 63 -1.81 10.14 -8.12
CA VAL A 63 -2.56 9.92 -6.87
C VAL A 63 -3.79 9.04 -7.11
N MET A 64 -4.58 9.35 -8.14
CA MET A 64 -5.77 8.55 -8.49
C MET A 64 -5.42 7.11 -8.85
N ALA A 65 -4.35 6.91 -9.62
CA ALA A 65 -3.87 5.57 -9.96
C ALA A 65 -3.42 4.80 -8.71
N GLY A 66 -2.66 5.44 -7.82
CA GLY A 66 -2.22 4.84 -6.56
C GLY A 66 -3.40 4.42 -5.66
N VAL A 67 -4.42 5.27 -5.54
CA VAL A 67 -5.65 4.94 -4.78
C VAL A 67 -6.38 3.77 -5.42
N ALA A 68 -6.54 3.76 -6.75
CA ALA A 68 -7.21 2.67 -7.46
C ALA A 68 -6.45 1.33 -7.32
N ILE A 69 -5.12 1.35 -7.38
CA ILE A 69 -4.26 0.19 -7.14
C ILE A 69 -4.45 -0.32 -5.72
N LYS A 70 -4.42 0.56 -4.71
CA LYS A 70 -4.62 0.17 -3.31
C LYS A 70 -6.01 -0.44 -3.10
N SER A 71 -7.07 0.18 -3.62
CA SER A 71 -8.42 -0.36 -3.54
C SER A 71 -8.57 -1.71 -4.24
N ALA A 72 -7.90 -1.90 -5.39
CA ALA A 72 -7.87 -3.18 -6.08
C ALA A 72 -7.09 -4.25 -5.28
N ALA A 73 -5.95 -3.88 -4.69
CA ALA A 73 -5.17 -4.77 -3.83
C ALA A 73 -5.95 -5.18 -2.58
N ASP A 74 -6.65 -4.23 -1.94
CA ASP A 74 -7.52 -4.51 -0.79
C ASP A 74 -8.70 -5.42 -1.18
N ALA A 75 -9.23 -5.29 -2.39
CA ALA A 75 -10.29 -6.17 -2.91
C ALA A 75 -9.80 -7.57 -3.32
N LEU A 76 -8.52 -7.71 -3.65
CA LEU A 76 -7.86 -8.98 -3.97
C LEU A 76 -7.30 -9.69 -2.73
N SER A 77 -7.19 -8.98 -1.61
CA SER A 77 -6.85 -9.57 -0.32
C SER A 77 -8.07 -10.36 0.13
N GLU A 78 -7.95 -11.68 0.31
CA GLU A 78 -9.03 -12.43 0.97
C GLU A 78 -9.29 -11.77 2.33
N PRO A 79 -10.56 -11.50 2.70
CA PRO A 79 -10.85 -10.99 4.02
C PRO A 79 -10.27 -11.95 5.05
N ASP A 80 -9.69 -11.40 6.13
CA ASP A 80 -9.28 -12.23 7.26
C ASP A 80 -10.45 -13.13 7.66
N LEU A 81 -10.19 -14.44 7.80
CA LEU A 81 -11.21 -15.40 8.21
C LEU A 81 -11.85 -14.89 9.49
N THR A 82 -13.17 -14.84 9.49
CA THR A 82 -13.92 -14.54 10.72
C THR A 82 -13.64 -15.62 11.76
N ASP A 83 -13.80 -15.30 13.05
CA ASP A 83 -13.61 -16.27 14.14
C ASP A 83 -14.41 -17.58 13.91
N ASP A 84 -15.58 -17.47 13.29
CA ASP A 84 -16.42 -18.61 12.91
C ASP A 84 -15.81 -19.45 11.77
N GLU A 85 -15.23 -18.82 10.75
CA GLU A 85 -14.55 -19.51 9.65
C GLU A 85 -13.26 -20.19 10.11
N ILE A 86 -12.49 -19.54 11.00
CA ILE A 86 -11.33 -20.15 11.67
C ILE A 86 -11.76 -21.41 12.43
N ARG A 87 -12.86 -21.34 13.18
CA ARG A 87 -13.37 -22.48 13.97
C ARG A 87 -13.82 -23.64 13.10
N ILE A 88 -14.42 -23.35 11.94
CA ILE A 88 -14.85 -24.35 10.97
C ILE A 88 -13.64 -25.05 10.35
N ASP A 89 -12.61 -24.30 9.96
CA ASP A 89 -11.38 -24.87 9.38
C ASP A 89 -10.64 -25.77 10.39
N GLU A 90 -10.53 -25.34 11.65
CA GLU A 90 -9.95 -26.17 12.72
C GLU A 90 -10.72 -27.48 12.96
N GLU A 91 -12.04 -27.46 12.80
CA GLU A 91 -12.89 -28.64 12.98
C GLU A 91 -12.78 -29.60 11.78
N ILE A 92 -12.64 -29.07 10.56
CA ILE A 92 -12.35 -29.84 9.35
C ILE A 92 -10.99 -30.53 9.45
N GLU A 93 -9.95 -29.84 9.95
CA GLU A 93 -8.62 -30.44 10.16
C GLU A 93 -8.64 -31.55 11.21
N ARG A 94 -9.36 -31.35 12.32
CA ARG A 94 -9.56 -32.37 13.34
C ARG A 94 -10.25 -33.62 12.78
N LEU A 95 -11.27 -33.44 11.94
CA LEU A 95 -11.97 -34.55 11.30
C LEU A 95 -11.10 -35.31 10.29
N LYS A 96 -10.21 -34.60 9.57
CA LYS A 96 -9.24 -35.22 8.65
C LYS A 96 -8.13 -35.98 9.38
N SER A 97 -7.69 -35.50 10.54
CA SER A 97 -6.66 -36.16 11.36
C SER A 97 -7.18 -37.31 12.22
N SER A 98 -8.49 -37.47 12.34
CA SER A 98 -9.15 -38.53 13.12
C SER A 98 -9.51 -39.77 12.27
N LYS A 99 -8.94 -39.89 11.07
CA LYS A 99 -9.19 -40.97 10.11
C LYS A 99 -7.88 -41.65 9.72
#